data_AF-W5JU31-F1
#
_entry.id   AF-W5JU31-F1
#
_cell.length_a   1.000
_cell.length_b   1.000
_cell.length_c   1.000
_cell.angle_alpha   90.00
_cell.angle_beta   90.00
_cell.angle_gamma   90.00
#
_symmetry.space_group_name_H-M   'P 1'
#
loop_
_entity.id
_entity.type
_entity.pdbx_description
1 polymer ?
#
loop_
_entity_poly.entity_id
_entity_poly.type
_entity_poly.pdbx_seq_one_letter_code
_entity_poly.pdbx_strand_id
1 'polypeptide(L)'
;MAAQIASGMAYLEAHNYLHRDLAARNVLVGDNNIIRIADFGLARLIKEDEYEARVGARFPIKWTAPEAANYSKFSVKSDVWSFGILLTELVTYGRTPYPGMTNAEVLTQVTRGYRIPQPQNCSTSLYKIMLKCWNKDPMRRPAFKTLQWQLEDFSPDAASPFITSSSSSWSSSSSSSSWSSSSSSSSSSS
;
A
#
# COMPACT_ATOMS: atom_id res chain seq x y z
N MET A 1 5.34 -5.76 -4.43
CA MET A 1 4.64 -6.39 -3.29
C MET A 1 3.16 -6.66 -3.60
N ALA A 2 2.33 -5.63 -3.84
CA ALA A 2 0.88 -5.79 -4.08
C ALA A 2 0.53 -6.76 -5.23
N ALA A 3 1.22 -6.68 -6.38
CA ALA A 3 1.00 -7.58 -7.52
C ALA A 3 1.24 -9.06 -7.17
N GLN A 4 2.30 -9.38 -6.40
CA GLN A 4 2.58 -10.75 -5.96
C GLN A 4 1.49 -11.27 -5.01
N ILE A 5 0.95 -10.42 -4.12
CA ILE A 5 -0.17 -10.78 -3.23
C ILE A 5 -1.43 -11.03 -4.06
N ALA A 6 -1.74 -10.16 -5.03
CA ALA A 6 -2.88 -10.35 -5.92
C ALA A 6 -2.75 -11.65 -6.75
N SER A 7 -1.54 -11.98 -7.21
CA SER A 7 -1.24 -13.24 -7.90
C SER A 7 -1.50 -14.46 -7.00
N GLY A 8 -1.03 -14.44 -5.74
CA GLY A 8 -1.31 -15.50 -4.77
C GLY A 8 -2.81 -15.65 -4.47
N MET A 9 -3.54 -14.54 -4.34
CA MET A 9 -4.99 -14.58 -4.13
C MET A 9 -5.75 -15.04 -5.39
N ALA A 10 -5.27 -14.72 -6.59
CA ALA A 10 -5.83 -15.23 -7.85
C ALA A 10 -5.69 -16.75 -7.95
N TYR A 11 -4.60 -17.31 -7.42
CA TYR A 11 -4.44 -18.75 -7.29
C TYR A 11 -5.50 -19.37 -6.36
N LEU A 12 -5.75 -18.76 -5.19
CA LEU A 12 -6.79 -19.24 -4.27
C LEU A 12 -8.19 -19.14 -4.89
N GLU A 13 -8.49 -18.01 -5.55
CA GLU A 13 -9.74 -17.79 -6.31
C GLU A 13 -9.96 -18.91 -7.34
N ALA A 14 -8.94 -19.24 -8.14
CA ALA A 14 -9.03 -20.31 -9.15
C ALA A 14 -9.25 -21.71 -8.58
N HIS A 15 -8.94 -21.93 -7.29
CA HIS A 15 -9.12 -23.21 -6.59
C HIS A 15 -10.31 -23.19 -5.62
N ASN A 16 -11.17 -22.16 -5.70
CA ASN A 16 -12.34 -21.98 -4.82
C ASN A 16 -11.96 -21.97 -3.33
N TYR A 17 -10.81 -21.37 -3.00
CA TYR A 17 -10.38 -21.16 -1.61
C TYR A 17 -10.64 -19.72 -1.19
N LEU A 18 -11.26 -19.58 -0.01
CA LEU A 18 -11.37 -18.32 0.71
C LEU A 18 -10.24 -18.20 1.73
N HIS A 19 -9.62 -17.04 1.84
CA HIS A 19 -8.62 -16.75 2.86
C HIS A 19 -9.26 -16.30 4.18
N ARG A 20 -10.19 -15.34 4.13
CA ARG A 20 -10.98 -14.80 5.25
C ARG A 20 -10.21 -14.05 6.34
N ASP A 21 -8.88 -13.92 6.19
CA ASP A 21 -8.03 -13.09 7.04
C ASP A 21 -6.86 -12.47 6.24
N LEU A 22 -7.16 -11.92 5.07
CA LEU A 22 -6.14 -11.26 4.27
C LEU A 22 -5.81 -9.88 4.87
N ALA A 23 -4.60 -9.75 5.42
CA ALA A 23 -4.07 -8.53 6.04
C ALA A 23 -2.54 -8.51 5.95
N ALA A 24 -1.91 -7.34 6.11
CA ALA A 24 -0.46 -7.22 6.01
C ALA A 24 0.29 -8.14 6.99
N ARG A 25 -0.25 -8.36 8.19
CA ARG A 25 0.31 -9.30 9.19
C ARG A 25 0.38 -10.76 8.72
N ASN A 26 -0.45 -11.13 7.73
CA ASN A 26 -0.54 -12.48 7.16
C ASN A 26 0.17 -12.55 5.79
N VAL A 27 1.03 -11.58 5.49
CA VAL A 27 1.88 -11.57 4.31
C VAL A 27 3.33 -11.65 4.75
N LEU A 28 4.01 -12.71 4.33
CA LEU A 28 5.41 -12.95 4.64
C LEU A 28 6.31 -12.45 3.51
N VAL A 29 7.43 -11.85 3.88
CA VAL A 29 8.48 -11.39 2.96
C VAL A 29 9.69 -12.29 3.16
N GLY A 30 10.05 -13.05 2.13
CA GLY A 30 11.26 -13.88 2.11
C GLY A 30 12.40 -13.19 1.37
N ASP A 31 13.47 -13.96 1.15
CA ASP A 31 14.63 -13.52 0.38
C ASP A 31 14.21 -13.08 -1.04
N ASN A 32 15.00 -12.17 -1.63
CA ASN A 32 14.74 -11.59 -2.95
C ASN A 32 13.37 -10.91 -3.08
N ASN A 33 12.80 -10.40 -1.99
CA ASN A 33 11.48 -9.75 -1.95
C ASN A 33 10.34 -10.67 -2.46
N ILE A 34 10.49 -11.98 -2.27
CA ILE A 34 9.45 -12.96 -2.58
C ILE A 34 8.36 -12.86 -1.52
N ILE A 35 7.12 -12.68 -1.96
CA ILE A 35 5.97 -12.55 -1.08
C ILE A 35 5.18 -13.85 -1.03
N ARG A 36 4.79 -14.28 0.18
CA ARG A 36 3.90 -15.42 0.39
C ARG A 36 2.75 -15.04 1.30
N ILE A 37 1.57 -15.49 0.92
CA ILE A 37 0.36 -15.38 1.74
C ILE A 37 0.41 -16.49 2.78
N ALA A 38 0.11 -16.16 4.03
CA ALA A 38 0.17 -17.06 5.17
C ALA A 38 -1.12 -17.01 6.00
N ASP A 39 -1.15 -17.80 7.06
CA ASP A 39 -2.27 -17.93 7.99
C ASP A 39 -3.60 -18.28 7.32
N PHE A 40 -3.64 -19.51 6.80
CA PHE A 40 -4.84 -20.16 6.30
C PHE A 40 -5.72 -20.75 7.42
N GLY A 41 -5.53 -20.33 8.68
CA GLY A 41 -6.26 -20.89 9.83
C GLY A 41 -7.77 -20.71 9.74
N LEU A 42 -8.22 -19.67 9.03
CA LEU A 42 -9.63 -19.42 8.72
C LEU A 42 -10.02 -19.83 7.30
N ALA A 43 -9.07 -20.30 6.50
CA ALA A 43 -9.30 -20.61 5.10
C ALA A 43 -10.26 -21.79 4.93
N ARG A 44 -11.05 -21.74 3.86
CA ARG A 44 -12.08 -22.73 3.56
C ARG A 44 -12.16 -22.96 2.06
N LEU A 45 -12.20 -24.22 1.67
CA LEU A 45 -12.65 -24.63 0.34
C LEU A 45 -14.17 -24.44 0.29
N ILE A 46 -14.66 -23.74 -0.73
CA ILE A 46 -16.08 -23.53 -0.96
C ILE A 46 -16.52 -24.33 -2.18
N LYS A 47 -17.70 -24.97 -2.08
CA LYS A 47 -18.33 -25.69 -3.20
C LYS A 47 -19.30 -24.81 -3.98
N GLU A 48 -19.79 -23.76 -3.34
CA GLU A 48 -20.73 -22.76 -3.85
C GLU A 48 -20.07 -21.38 -3.70
N ASP A 49 -20.59 -20.35 -4.39
CA ASP A 49 -19.97 -19.02 -4.45
C ASP A 49 -19.92 -18.28 -3.09
N GLU A 50 -20.65 -18.77 -2.07
CA GLU A 50 -20.72 -18.20 -0.73
C GLU A 50 -20.53 -19.26 0.37
N TYR A 51 -19.96 -18.82 1.50
CA TYR A 51 -19.85 -19.58 2.74
C TYR A 51 -20.48 -18.81 3.90
N GLU A 52 -21.40 -19.45 4.61
CA GLU A 52 -21.97 -18.92 5.86
C GLU A 52 -21.20 -19.44 7.09
N ALA A 53 -20.60 -18.52 7.83
CA ALA A 53 -19.88 -18.88 9.06
C ALA A 53 -20.84 -19.21 10.23
N ARG A 54 -20.38 -20.06 11.15
CA ARG A 54 -21.13 -20.38 12.38
C ARG A 54 -21.26 -19.15 13.28
N VAL A 55 -22.40 -19.03 13.95
CA VAL A 55 -22.67 -18.00 14.97
C VAL A 55 -21.58 -18.03 16.05
N GLY A 56 -21.02 -16.85 16.36
CA GLY A 56 -20.00 -16.67 17.40
C GLY A 56 -18.54 -16.72 16.90
N ALA A 57 -18.30 -16.95 15.61
CA ALA A 57 -16.96 -16.84 15.04
C ALA A 57 -16.45 -15.37 15.12
N ARG A 58 -15.20 -15.20 15.56
CA ARG A 58 -14.54 -13.88 15.67
C ARG A 58 -13.70 -13.62 14.44
N PHE A 59 -13.86 -12.44 13.84
CA PHE A 59 -13.16 -12.03 12.63
C PHE A 59 -12.51 -10.65 12.80
N PRO A 60 -11.47 -10.34 12.02
CA PRO A 60 -10.81 -9.03 12.03
C PRO A 60 -11.72 -7.97 11.37
N ILE A 61 -12.64 -7.39 12.14
CA ILE A 61 -13.71 -6.50 11.64
C ILE A 61 -13.20 -5.40 10.70
N LYS A 62 -12.04 -4.79 10.98
CA LYS A 62 -11.48 -3.70 10.16
C LYS A 62 -11.03 -4.12 8.76
N TRP A 63 -10.80 -5.40 8.51
CA TRP A 63 -10.47 -5.95 7.19
C TRP A 63 -11.67 -6.63 6.53
N THR A 64 -12.72 -6.92 7.30
CA THR A 64 -13.85 -7.74 6.85
C THR A 64 -14.83 -6.91 6.03
N ALA A 65 -15.28 -7.45 4.89
CA ALA A 65 -16.31 -6.85 4.07
C ALA A 65 -17.64 -6.69 4.85
N PRO A 66 -18.47 -5.67 4.57
CA PRO A 66 -19.68 -5.41 5.34
C PRO A 66 -20.68 -6.56 5.30
N GLU A 67 -20.81 -7.28 4.18
CA GLU A 67 -21.67 -8.46 4.08
C GLU A 67 -21.16 -9.64 4.91
N ALA A 68 -19.84 -9.82 4.97
CA ALA A 68 -19.20 -10.85 5.77
C ALA A 68 -19.28 -10.53 7.28
N ALA A 69 -19.13 -9.26 7.66
CA ALA A 69 -19.19 -8.82 9.05
C ALA A 69 -20.62 -8.84 9.62
N ASN A 70 -21.63 -8.42 8.84
CA ASN A 70 -23.01 -8.33 9.30
C ASN A 70 -23.77 -9.65 9.19
N TYR A 71 -23.51 -10.42 8.13
CA TYR A 71 -24.32 -11.59 7.77
C TYR A 71 -23.52 -12.88 7.70
N SER A 72 -22.24 -12.86 8.08
CA SER A 72 -21.34 -14.02 7.98
C SER A 72 -21.25 -14.61 6.58
N LYS A 73 -21.53 -13.81 5.54
CA LYS A 73 -21.47 -14.21 4.12
C LYS A 73 -20.08 -13.96 3.55
N PHE A 74 -19.27 -15.01 3.51
CA PHE A 74 -17.92 -14.95 2.97
C PHE A 74 -17.89 -15.45 1.53
N SER A 75 -17.14 -14.76 0.69
CA SER A 75 -16.88 -15.14 -0.70
C SER A 75 -15.53 -14.60 -1.13
N VAL A 76 -15.07 -14.96 -2.33
CA VAL A 76 -13.84 -14.38 -2.89
C VAL A 76 -13.95 -12.85 -2.95
N LYS A 77 -15.16 -12.31 -3.18
CA LYS A 77 -15.40 -10.86 -3.19
C LYS A 77 -15.22 -10.20 -1.82
N SER A 78 -15.42 -10.94 -0.73
CA SER A 78 -15.08 -10.47 0.62
C SER A 78 -13.56 -10.45 0.87
N ASP A 79 -12.80 -11.36 0.26
CA ASP A 79 -11.34 -11.30 0.26
C ASP A 79 -10.82 -10.13 -0.59
N VAL A 80 -11.47 -9.81 -1.70
CA VAL A 80 -11.15 -8.62 -2.51
C VAL A 80 -11.31 -7.32 -1.71
N TRP A 81 -12.32 -7.22 -0.86
CA TRP A 81 -12.45 -6.09 0.07
C TRP A 81 -11.26 -6.01 1.02
N SER A 82 -10.91 -7.15 1.63
CA SER A 82 -9.77 -7.29 2.55
C SER A 82 -8.47 -6.88 1.87
N PHE A 83 -8.29 -7.24 0.59
CA PHE A 83 -7.16 -6.81 -0.23
C PHE A 83 -7.11 -5.28 -0.40
N GLY A 84 -8.26 -4.62 -0.60
CA GLY A 84 -8.33 -3.16 -0.62
C GLY A 84 -7.83 -2.52 0.68
N ILE A 85 -8.18 -3.10 1.83
CA ILE A 85 -7.66 -2.68 3.15
C ILE A 85 -6.16 -2.94 3.25
N LEU A 86 -5.69 -4.11 2.81
CA LEU A 86 -4.27 -4.46 2.78
C LEU A 86 -3.46 -3.46 1.95
N LEU A 87 -3.96 -3.01 0.80
CA LEU A 87 -3.29 -1.97 0.03
C LEU A 87 -3.11 -0.68 0.83
N THR A 88 -4.06 -0.32 1.71
CA THR A 88 -3.90 0.85 2.60
C THR A 88 -2.78 0.64 3.61
N GLU A 89 -2.65 -0.56 4.18
CA GLU A 89 -1.54 -0.90 5.06
C GLU A 89 -0.21 -0.75 4.32
N LEU A 90 -0.11 -1.25 3.08
CA LEU A 90 1.11 -1.14 2.28
C LEU A 90 1.53 0.32 2.03
N VAL A 91 0.61 1.19 1.60
CA VAL A 91 0.96 2.60 1.28
C VAL A 91 1.14 3.47 2.51
N THR A 92 0.67 3.01 3.67
CA THR A 92 0.81 3.72 4.95
C THR A 92 1.90 3.13 5.84
N TYR A 93 2.69 2.18 5.34
CA TYR A 93 3.76 1.51 6.09
C TYR A 93 3.24 0.79 7.35
N GLY A 94 2.11 0.10 7.22
CA GLY A 94 1.53 -0.73 8.27
C GLY A 94 0.68 0.02 9.31
N ARG A 95 0.21 1.24 9.01
CA ARG A 95 -0.72 1.92 9.93
C ARG A 95 -2.02 1.12 10.04
N THR A 96 -2.54 1.07 11.26
CA THR A 96 -3.83 0.45 11.54
C THR A 96 -4.95 1.10 10.72
N PRO A 97 -5.75 0.31 9.98
CA PRO A 97 -6.92 0.83 9.27
C PRO A 97 -7.90 1.51 10.23
N TYR A 98 -8.60 2.55 9.74
CA TYR A 98 -9.60 3.30 10.52
C TYR A 98 -9.04 3.77 11.89
N PRO A 99 -8.03 4.65 11.90
CA PRO A 99 -7.44 5.15 13.14
C PRO A 99 -8.49 5.87 13.99
N GLY A 100 -8.49 5.61 15.30
CA GLY A 100 -9.44 6.22 16.24
C GLY A 100 -10.85 5.64 16.23
N MET A 101 -11.16 4.67 15.36
CA MET A 101 -12.47 4.00 15.33
C MET A 101 -12.42 2.61 15.97
N THR A 102 -13.42 2.31 16.80
CA THR A 102 -13.73 0.97 17.31
C THR A 102 -14.31 0.08 16.20
N ASN A 103 -14.34 -1.23 16.42
CA ASN A 103 -14.91 -2.18 15.45
C ASN A 103 -16.40 -1.88 15.14
N ALA A 104 -17.19 -1.50 16.15
CA ALA A 104 -18.60 -1.17 15.98
C ALA A 104 -18.80 0.12 15.16
N GLU A 105 -17.95 1.13 15.37
CA GLU A 105 -17.97 2.36 14.60
C GLU A 105 -17.57 2.11 13.14
N VAL A 106 -16.52 1.33 12.90
CA VAL A 106 -16.10 0.96 11.54
C VAL A 106 -17.25 0.31 10.78
N LEU A 107 -17.90 -0.70 11.37
CA LEU A 107 -19.02 -1.39 10.74
C LEU A 107 -20.16 -0.43 10.39
N THR A 108 -20.51 0.45 11.33
CA THR A 108 -21.56 1.47 11.15
C THR A 108 -21.22 2.44 10.02
N GLN A 109 -20.01 3.01 10.04
CA GLN A 109 -19.57 4.02 9.07
C GLN A 109 -19.43 3.43 7.66
N VAL A 110 -18.80 2.25 7.54
CA VAL A 110 -18.63 1.55 6.27
C VAL A 110 -19.97 1.22 5.63
N THR A 111 -20.95 0.79 6.43
CA THR A 111 -22.33 0.51 5.98
C THR A 111 -23.03 1.77 5.46
N ARG A 112 -22.75 2.93 6.06
CA ARG A 112 -23.22 4.25 5.61
C ARG A 112 -22.49 4.80 4.38
N GLY A 113 -21.49 4.08 3.87
CA GLY A 113 -20.75 4.46 2.65
C GLY A 113 -19.39 5.11 2.90
N TYR A 114 -18.96 5.27 4.16
CA TYR A 114 -17.62 5.76 4.46
C TYR A 114 -16.55 4.83 3.86
N ARG A 115 -15.50 5.43 3.30
CA ARG A 115 -14.29 4.74 2.84
C ARG A 115 -13.07 5.49 3.38
N ILE A 116 -11.97 4.76 3.58
CA ILE A 116 -10.70 5.36 4.02
C ILE A 116 -10.29 6.40 2.95
N PRO A 117 -10.04 7.67 3.33
CA PRO A 117 -9.58 8.69 2.40
C PRO A 117 -8.26 8.31 1.74
N GLN A 118 -7.96 8.89 0.57
CA GLN A 118 -6.70 8.66 -0.12
C GLN A 118 -5.50 8.99 0.79
N PRO A 119 -4.60 8.02 1.06
CA PRO A 119 -3.39 8.30 1.83
C PRO A 119 -2.45 9.27 1.09
N GLN A 120 -1.69 10.08 1.84
CA GLN A 120 -0.83 11.15 1.29
C GLN A 120 0.20 10.65 0.26
N ASN A 121 0.73 9.44 0.43
CA ASN A 121 1.72 8.84 -0.48
C ASN A 121 1.11 7.82 -1.47
N CYS A 122 -0.21 7.84 -1.64
CA CYS A 122 -0.90 6.92 -2.53
C CYS A 122 -1.23 7.62 -3.85
N SER A 123 -0.81 7.05 -4.99
CA SER A 123 -1.19 7.59 -6.29
C SER A 123 -2.71 7.48 -6.50
N THR A 124 -3.27 8.41 -7.26
CA THR A 124 -4.71 8.42 -7.58
C THR A 124 -5.14 7.15 -8.30
N SER A 125 -4.28 6.59 -9.15
CA SER A 125 -4.53 5.33 -9.87
C SER A 125 -4.65 4.14 -8.91
N LEU A 126 -3.75 4.04 -7.92
CA LEU A 126 -3.83 2.99 -6.90
C LEU A 126 -5.04 3.17 -5.98
N TYR A 127 -5.35 4.41 -5.60
CA TYR A 127 -6.53 4.70 -4.79
C TYR A 127 -7.84 4.34 -5.52
N LYS A 128 -7.91 4.55 -6.83
CA LYS A 128 -9.05 4.09 -7.65
C LYS A 128 -9.20 2.56 -7.61
N ILE A 129 -8.09 1.81 -7.56
CA ILE A 129 -8.13 0.34 -7.37
C ILE A 129 -8.70 0.01 -5.99
N MET A 130 -8.24 0.67 -4.92
CA MET A 130 -8.78 0.48 -3.57
C MET A 130 -10.30 0.74 -3.50
N LEU A 131 -10.78 1.82 -4.12
CA LEU A 131 -12.21 2.13 -4.17
C LEU A 131 -13.02 1.08 -4.94
N LYS A 132 -12.47 0.48 -6.00
CA LYS A 132 -13.12 -0.65 -6.71
C LYS A 132 -13.22 -1.88 -5.80
N CYS A 133 -12.19 -2.17 -5.02
CA CYS A 133 -12.22 -3.25 -4.02
C CYS A 133 -13.31 -3.02 -2.95
N TRP A 134 -13.55 -1.77 -2.57
CA TRP A 134 -14.56 -1.42 -1.56
C TRP A 134 -15.94 -1.06 -2.13
N ASN A 135 -16.28 -1.56 -3.32
CA ASN A 135 -17.63 -1.40 -3.84
C ASN A 135 -18.64 -2.03 -2.88
N LYS A 136 -19.76 -1.32 -2.63
CA LYS A 136 -20.85 -1.81 -1.77
C LYS A 136 -21.42 -3.11 -2.31
N ASP A 137 -21.59 -3.20 -3.63
CA ASP A 137 -22.04 -4.41 -4.32
C ASP A 137 -20.83 -5.35 -4.54
N PRO A 138 -20.82 -6.55 -3.92
CA PRO A 138 -19.73 -7.52 -4.09
C PRO A 138 -19.47 -7.90 -5.55
N MET A 139 -20.53 -7.94 -6.38
CA MET A 139 -20.42 -8.34 -7.79
C MET A 139 -19.70 -7.29 -8.64
N ARG A 140 -19.67 -6.04 -8.19
CA ARG A 140 -18.93 -4.95 -8.85
C ARG A 140 -17.46 -4.89 -8.44
N ARG A 141 -17.03 -5.71 -7.48
CA ARG A 141 -15.62 -5.78 -7.08
C ARG A 141 -14.84 -6.60 -8.12
N PRO A 142 -13.62 -6.18 -8.50
CA PRO A 142 -12.82 -6.87 -9.51
C PRO A 142 -12.45 -8.29 -9.06
N ALA A 143 -12.14 -9.18 -10.00
CA ALA A 143 -11.50 -10.46 -9.70
C ALA A 143 -10.02 -10.24 -9.33
N PHE A 144 -9.41 -11.19 -8.61
CA PHE A 144 -7.99 -11.06 -8.25
C PHE A 144 -7.09 -11.09 -9.47
N LYS A 145 -7.44 -11.87 -10.49
CA LYS A 145 -6.72 -11.85 -11.79
C LYS A 145 -6.70 -10.46 -12.43
N THR A 146 -7.81 -9.73 -12.37
CA THR A 146 -7.88 -8.34 -12.87
C THR A 146 -7.02 -7.39 -12.04
N LEU A 147 -7.03 -7.56 -10.71
CA LEU A 147 -6.20 -6.77 -9.80
C LEU A 147 -4.71 -7.01 -10.03
N GLN A 148 -4.31 -8.27 -10.23
CA GLN A 148 -2.94 -8.64 -10.56
C GLN A 148 -2.45 -7.87 -11.78
N TRP A 149 -3.17 -7.96 -12.91
CA TRP A 149 -2.79 -7.25 -14.14
C TRP A 149 -2.72 -5.74 -13.96
N GLN A 150 -3.70 -5.14 -13.28
CA GLN A 150 -3.69 -3.70 -12.99
C GLN A 150 -2.50 -3.26 -12.13
N LEU A 151 -1.98 -4.14 -11.28
CA LEU A 151 -0.86 -3.86 -10.38
C LEU A 151 0.50 -4.21 -10.98
N GLU A 152 0.56 -5.11 -11.97
CA GLU A 152 1.76 -5.41 -12.75
C GLU A 152 2.07 -4.29 -13.75
N ASP A 153 1.03 -3.75 -14.39
CA ASP A 153 1.13 -2.60 -15.31
C ASP A 153 1.26 -1.26 -14.57
N PHE A 154 1.15 -1.28 -13.25
CA PHE A 154 1.34 -0.10 -12.41
C PHE A 154 2.83 0.26 -12.34
N SER A 155 3.28 1.10 -13.27
CA SER A 155 4.48 1.91 -13.02
C SER A 155 4.09 3.02 -12.04
N PRO A 156 4.80 3.21 -10.92
CA PRO A 156 4.69 4.49 -10.23
C PRO A 156 5.09 5.55 -11.26
N ASP A 157 4.16 6.44 -11.61
CA ASP A 157 4.49 7.64 -12.37
C ASP A 157 5.77 8.21 -11.76
N ALA A 158 6.78 8.43 -12.61
CA ALA A 158 8.12 8.83 -12.22
C ALA A 158 8.05 9.78 -11.02
N ALA A 159 8.73 9.42 -9.93
CA ALA A 159 8.88 10.27 -8.77
C ALA A 159 9.03 11.72 -9.24
N SER A 160 8.05 12.56 -8.88
CA SER A 160 8.09 13.98 -9.19
C SER A 160 9.49 14.49 -8.84
N PRO A 161 10.23 15.14 -9.76
CA PRO A 161 11.58 15.61 -9.51
C PRO A 161 11.51 16.86 -8.63
N PHE A 162 11.14 16.67 -7.37
CA PHE A 162 11.16 17.67 -6.33
C PHE A 162 11.84 17.06 -5.11
N ILE A 163 13.09 16.62 -5.27
CA ILE A 163 14.26 16.93 -4.42
C ILE A 163 15.51 16.52 -5.22
N THR A 164 16.05 17.40 -6.05
CA THR A 164 17.51 17.49 -6.18
C THR A 164 17.88 18.83 -5.59
N SER A 165 18.33 18.79 -4.34
CA SER A 165 19.03 19.89 -3.69
C SER A 165 20.05 20.46 -4.67
N SER A 166 19.96 21.76 -4.90
CA SER A 166 20.97 22.57 -5.55
C SER A 166 22.33 22.16 -5.02
N SER A 167 23.14 21.52 -5.85
CA SER A 167 24.58 21.43 -5.60
C SER A 167 25.11 22.86 -5.71
N SER A 168 25.21 23.54 -4.59
CA SER A 168 26.03 24.73 -4.45
C SER A 168 27.47 24.33 -4.77
N SER A 169 27.93 24.72 -5.96
CA SER A 169 29.34 24.69 -6.32
C SER A 169 30.12 25.52 -5.30
N TRP A 170 30.84 24.84 -4.40
CA TRP A 170 31.91 25.47 -3.65
C TRP A 170 33.08 25.71 -4.61
N SER A 171 33.20 26.95 -5.08
CA SER A 171 34.41 27.44 -5.71
C SER A 171 35.47 27.65 -4.63
N SER A 172 36.50 26.81 -4.60
CA SER A 172 37.70 27.06 -3.81
C SER A 172 38.50 28.19 -4.46
N SER A 173 38.34 29.42 -3.96
CA SER A 173 39.24 30.53 -4.31
C SER A 173 40.60 30.28 -3.67
N SER A 174 41.58 29.86 -4.47
CA SER A 174 42.99 29.91 -4.08
C SER A 174 43.50 31.33 -4.29
N SER A 175 43.55 32.11 -3.20
CA SER A 175 44.28 33.38 -3.18
C SER A 175 45.71 33.10 -2.71
N SER A 176 46.67 33.10 -3.64
CA SER A 176 48.09 33.23 -3.33
C SER A 176 48.59 34.54 -3.93
N SER A 177 48.96 35.42 -3.01
CA SER A 177 49.39 36.80 -3.16
C SER A 177 50.71 36.93 -3.92
N SER A 178 50.72 37.78 -4.95
CA SER A 178 51.93 38.25 -5.61
C SER A 178 52.69 39.22 -4.70
N TRP A 179 53.95 38.91 -4.41
CA TRP A 179 54.90 39.86 -3.82
C TRP A 179 55.30 40.91 -4.86
N SER A 180 55.09 42.18 -4.54
CA SER A 180 55.64 43.33 -5.25
C SER A 180 56.74 43.97 -4.38
N SER A 181 57.98 43.93 -4.87
CA SER A 181 59.09 44.70 -4.31
C SER A 181 59.29 45.95 -5.17
N SER A 182 58.92 47.10 -4.61
CA SER A 182 59.32 48.41 -5.13
C SER A 182 60.13 49.11 -4.05
N SER A 183 61.42 49.29 -4.30
CA SER A 183 62.29 50.18 -3.52
C SER A 183 62.80 51.26 -4.48
N SER A 184 62.38 52.50 -4.23
CA SER A 184 62.83 53.66 -4.98
C SER A 184 63.64 54.59 -4.08
N SER A 185 64.75 55.06 -4.66
CA SER A 185 65.50 56.31 -4.39
C SER A 185 66.21 56.44 -3.04
N SER A 186 67.49 56.79 -2.99
CA SER A 186 67.98 58.09 -3.48
C SER A 186 69.52 58.16 -3.62
N SER A 187 69.94 58.96 -4.60
CA SER A 187 71.24 59.60 -4.88
C SER A 187 71.83 60.32 -3.63
N SER A 188 73.12 60.63 -3.44
CA SER A 188 74.11 61.27 -4.34
C SER A 188 75.48 61.47 -3.61
N SER A 189 76.53 61.67 -4.41
CA SER A 189 77.64 62.65 -4.23
C SER A 189 78.90 62.33 -3.39
N SER A 190 80.02 62.43 -4.13
CA SER A 190 81.38 62.90 -3.79
C SER A 190 82.29 62.08 -2.89
#